data_AF-X1PD44-F1
#
_entry.id   AF-X1PD44-F1
#
_cell.length_a   1.000
_cell.length_b   1.000
_cell.length_c   1.000
_cell.angle_alpha   90.00
_cell.angle_beta   90.00
_cell.angle_gamma   90.00
#
_symmetry.space_group_name_H-M   'P 1'
#
loop_
_entity.id
_entity.type
_entity.pdbx_description
1 polymer ?
#
loop_
_entity_poly.entity_id
_entity_poly.type
_entity_poly.pdbx_seq_one_letter_code
_entity_poly.pdbx_strand_id
1 'polypeptide(L)'
;KKDGLAYLKTKLGLDESAELILGSPFDYANQVRLYLTRKMPEPNDKEAFEPVASEKILKYLKQTQDRAFVLFTSYDLMNRIYERLNPVLETMGLITYKQGKDLSRHQMLEQFKNQSDTLGMGSVIFGADSFWQGVDVPGPALENVIITKLPFPVPTSPLVEAKIEQMERTGIDSFINYFIPEAVIRLRQGFGRLIRTRTDKGIVVILDNRIITRQYGRFFLESLPECEIIIEE
;
A
#
# COMPACT_ATOMS: atom_id res chain seq x y z
N LYS A 1 8.02 -9.54 22.62
CA LYS A 1 7.19 -9.19 21.44
C LYS A 1 5.76 -9.56 21.78
N LYS A 2 4.91 -8.59 22.15
CA LYS A 2 3.54 -8.84 22.64
C LYS A 2 2.60 -9.10 21.46
N ASP A 3 2.01 -10.29 21.46
CA ASP A 3 0.74 -10.71 20.85
C ASP A 3 0.39 -10.18 19.44
N GLY A 4 1.23 -10.51 18.44
CA GLY A 4 0.95 -10.19 17.03
C GLY A 4 -0.30 -10.89 16.47
N LEU A 5 -0.88 -11.84 17.21
CA LEU A 5 -2.05 -12.62 16.82
C LEU A 5 -3.30 -12.27 17.64
N ALA A 6 -3.21 -11.40 18.66
CA ALA A 6 -4.33 -10.97 19.51
C ALA A 6 -5.57 -10.61 18.71
N TYR A 7 -5.40 -9.71 17.73
CA TYR A 7 -6.49 -9.23 16.90
C TYR A 7 -7.15 -10.36 16.10
N LEU A 8 -6.33 -11.27 15.54
CA LEU A 8 -6.83 -12.41 14.77
C LEU A 8 -7.58 -13.40 15.66
N LYS A 9 -7.07 -13.68 16.87
CA LYS A 9 -7.73 -14.55 17.86
C LYS A 9 -9.10 -14.02 18.24
N THR A 10 -9.19 -12.75 18.63
CA THR A 10 -10.46 -12.10 18.96
C THR A 10 -11.43 -12.15 17.77
N LYS A 11 -10.94 -11.93 16.55
CA LYS A 11 -11.78 -11.97 15.34
C LYS A 11 -12.30 -13.37 15.02
N LEU A 12 -11.54 -14.41 15.33
CA LEU A 12 -11.90 -15.82 15.11
C LEU A 12 -12.62 -16.47 16.30
N GLY A 13 -12.71 -15.79 17.44
CA GLY A 13 -13.28 -16.35 18.67
C GLY A 13 -12.40 -17.43 19.29
N LEU A 14 -11.08 -17.29 19.18
CA LEU A 14 -10.10 -18.22 19.74
C LEU A 14 -9.64 -17.72 21.12
N ASP A 15 -10.02 -18.45 22.18
CA ASP A 15 -9.63 -18.12 23.56
C ASP A 15 -8.24 -18.70 23.91
N GLU A 16 -8.01 -19.98 23.63
CA GLU A 16 -6.71 -20.64 23.77
C GLU A 16 -6.28 -21.29 22.46
N SER A 17 -5.07 -20.97 22.00
CA SER A 17 -4.51 -21.50 20.75
C SER A 17 -3.00 -21.65 20.84
N ALA A 18 -2.45 -22.72 20.25
CA ALA A 18 -1.02 -22.84 20.04
C ALA A 18 -0.58 -21.85 18.95
N GLU A 19 0.40 -21.01 19.24
CA GLU A 19 0.84 -19.94 18.37
C GLU A 19 2.31 -20.11 17.98
N LEU A 20 2.61 -19.95 16.69
CA LEU A 20 3.97 -19.90 16.17
C LEU A 20 4.06 -18.83 15.08
N ILE A 21 4.87 -17.80 15.32
CA ILE A 21 5.16 -16.76 14.33
C ILE A 21 6.54 -17.06 13.73
N LEU A 22 6.54 -17.49 12.47
CA LEU A 22 7.76 -17.67 11.70
C LEU A 22 8.19 -16.32 11.08
N GLY A 23 9.49 -16.05 11.10
CA GLY A 23 10.05 -14.88 10.45
C GLY A 23 9.96 -14.97 8.92
N SER A 24 10.24 -13.85 8.25
CA SER A 24 10.41 -13.85 6.80
C SER A 24 11.73 -14.52 6.40
N PRO A 25 11.78 -15.28 5.28
CA PRO A 25 13.04 -15.76 4.71
C PRO A 25 13.84 -14.67 3.96
N PHE A 26 13.28 -13.46 3.83
CA PHE A 26 13.85 -12.34 3.06
C PHE A 26 14.58 -11.32 3.94
N ASP A 27 15.60 -10.69 3.37
CA ASP A 27 16.43 -9.68 4.01
C ASP A 27 15.92 -8.26 3.67
N TYR A 28 14.81 -7.89 4.28
CA TYR A 28 14.17 -6.60 4.03
C TYR A 28 15.07 -5.39 4.34
N ALA A 29 16.03 -5.53 5.26
CA ALA A 29 16.98 -4.48 5.61
C ALA A 29 17.85 -4.07 4.41
N ASN A 30 18.26 -5.04 3.58
CA ASN A 30 19.08 -4.80 2.40
C ASN A 30 18.28 -4.80 1.08
N GLN A 31 17.03 -5.29 1.09
CA GLN A 31 16.19 -5.39 -0.10
C GLN A 31 15.21 -4.21 -0.26
N VAL A 32 14.79 -3.56 0.83
CA VAL A 32 13.74 -2.53 0.78
C VAL A 32 14.16 -1.24 1.45
N ARG A 33 13.85 -0.12 0.79
CA ARG A 33 13.82 1.21 1.42
C ARG A 33 12.40 1.72 1.54
N LEU A 34 12.00 2.15 2.73
CA LEU A 34 10.73 2.80 2.99
C LEU A 34 10.91 4.32 2.99
N TYR A 35 10.33 4.99 2.00
CA TYR A 35 10.28 6.44 1.91
C TYR A 35 8.98 6.97 2.52
N LEU A 36 9.15 7.88 3.47
CA LEU A 36 8.06 8.63 4.11
C LEU A 36 8.32 10.12 3.89
N THR A 37 7.26 10.93 3.93
CA THR A 37 7.35 12.38 3.70
C THR A 37 6.58 13.12 4.77
N ARG A 38 7.25 14.05 5.48
CA ARG A 38 6.63 14.85 6.55
C ARG A 38 5.70 15.92 6.00
N LYS A 39 6.12 16.65 4.95
CA LYS A 39 5.31 17.70 4.31
C LYS A 39 4.40 17.14 3.20
N MET A 40 3.52 16.22 3.56
CA MET A 40 2.32 15.98 2.75
C MET A 40 1.17 16.81 3.31
N PRO A 41 0.32 17.38 2.43
CA PRO A 41 -0.99 17.84 2.84
C PRO A 41 -1.79 16.71 3.50
N GLU A 42 -2.76 17.06 4.35
CA GLU A 42 -3.63 16.05 4.95
C GLU A 42 -4.42 15.33 3.85
N PRO A 43 -4.50 13.98 3.87
CA PRO A 43 -5.17 13.22 2.82
C PRO A 43 -6.64 13.59 2.56
N ASN A 44 -7.30 14.26 3.50
CA ASN A 44 -8.69 14.71 3.35
C ASN A 44 -8.82 16.05 2.61
N ASP A 45 -7.75 16.85 2.52
CA ASP A 45 -7.69 18.07 1.72
C ASP A 45 -7.28 17.72 0.29
N LYS A 46 -8.27 17.37 -0.53
CA LYS A 46 -8.04 16.90 -1.90
C LYS A 46 -7.32 17.92 -2.77
N GLU A 47 -7.68 19.20 -2.65
CA GLU A 47 -7.14 20.27 -3.48
C GLU A 47 -5.65 20.50 -3.23
N ALA A 48 -5.23 20.43 -1.97
CA ALA A 48 -3.81 20.50 -1.62
C ALA A 48 -3.09 19.18 -1.89
N PHE A 49 -3.71 18.04 -1.56
CA PHE A 49 -3.07 16.71 -1.61
C PHE A 49 -2.77 16.24 -3.03
N GLU A 50 -3.73 16.36 -3.95
CA GLU A 50 -3.61 15.79 -5.31
C GLU A 50 -2.40 16.32 -6.11
N PRO A 51 -2.13 17.64 -6.15
CA PRO A 51 -0.93 18.19 -6.82
C PRO A 51 0.37 17.63 -6.24
N VAL A 52 0.51 17.65 -4.91
CA VAL A 52 1.74 17.23 -4.23
C VAL A 52 1.95 15.72 -4.36
N ALA A 53 0.90 14.93 -4.20
CA ALA A 53 0.96 13.48 -4.39
C ALA A 53 1.36 13.13 -5.83
N SER A 54 0.84 13.84 -6.83
CA SER A 54 1.18 13.62 -8.24
C SER A 54 2.65 13.93 -8.52
N GLU A 55 3.17 15.03 -7.99
CA GLU A 55 4.59 15.38 -8.10
C GLU A 55 5.49 14.31 -7.46
N LYS A 56 5.15 13.87 -6.24
CA LYS A 56 5.90 12.82 -5.54
C LYS A 56 5.83 11.49 -6.27
N ILE A 57 4.66 11.09 -6.79
CA ILE A 57 4.52 9.89 -7.63
C ILE A 57 5.51 9.98 -8.80
N LEU A 58 5.49 11.07 -9.57
CA LEU A 58 6.40 11.24 -10.71
C LEU A 58 7.88 11.20 -10.30
N LYS A 59 8.24 11.79 -9.16
CA LYS A 59 9.60 11.72 -8.60
C LYS A 59 10.03 10.27 -8.37
N TYR A 60 9.20 9.46 -7.70
CA TYR A 60 9.57 8.10 -7.33
C TYR A 60 9.49 7.12 -8.50
N LEU A 61 8.61 7.33 -9.48
CA LEU A 61 8.61 6.54 -10.72
C LEU A 61 9.98 6.59 -11.43
N LYS A 62 10.54 7.80 -11.54
CA LYS A 62 11.88 8.03 -12.14
C LYS A 62 13.03 7.36 -11.39
N GLN A 63 12.85 7.05 -10.10
CA GLN A 63 13.90 6.41 -9.29
C GLN A 63 13.99 4.89 -9.51
N THR A 64 12.96 4.26 -10.08
CA THR A 64 12.83 2.80 -10.15
C THR A 64 12.52 2.31 -11.56
N GLN A 65 13.09 2.99 -12.57
CA GLN A 65 12.87 2.68 -13.99
C GLN A 65 11.38 2.52 -14.34
N ASP A 66 10.52 3.27 -13.65
CA ASP A 66 9.07 3.31 -13.85
C ASP A 66 8.35 1.96 -13.67
N ARG A 67 8.96 0.99 -12.97
CA ARG A 67 8.40 -0.34 -12.65
C ARG A 67 7.62 -0.33 -11.35
N ALA A 68 6.41 0.24 -11.41
CA ALA A 68 5.72 0.67 -10.19
C ALA A 68 4.25 0.30 -10.11
N PHE A 69 3.82 0.03 -8.87
CA PHE A 69 2.42 0.02 -8.49
C PHE A 69 2.09 1.26 -7.67
N VAL A 70 1.14 2.05 -8.13
CA VAL A 70 0.55 3.17 -7.39
C VAL A 70 -0.79 2.71 -6.84
N LEU A 71 -0.84 2.52 -5.52
CA LEU A 71 -1.95 1.94 -4.78
C LEU A 71 -2.78 3.04 -4.09
N PHE A 72 -4.06 3.05 -4.42
CA PHE A 72 -5.05 4.01 -3.94
C PHE A 72 -6.06 3.34 -3.01
N THR A 73 -6.64 4.11 -2.10
CA THR A 73 -7.73 3.66 -1.21
C THR A 73 -9.13 4.04 -1.74
N SER A 74 -9.20 4.79 -2.85
CA SER A 74 -10.45 5.12 -3.52
C SER A 74 -10.26 5.30 -5.03
N TYR A 75 -11.29 4.94 -5.80
CA TYR A 75 -11.30 5.14 -7.26
C TYR A 75 -11.32 6.61 -7.66
N ASP A 76 -12.00 7.48 -6.89
CA ASP A 76 -12.05 8.92 -7.17
C ASP A 76 -10.65 9.54 -7.20
N LEU A 77 -9.84 9.29 -6.16
CA LEU A 77 -8.46 9.80 -6.10
C LEU A 77 -7.58 9.20 -7.21
N MET A 78 -7.72 7.89 -7.45
CA MET A 78 -7.00 7.20 -8.51
C MET A 78 -7.28 7.82 -9.88
N ASN A 79 -8.55 8.08 -10.19
CA ASN A 79 -8.95 8.66 -11.48
C ASN A 79 -8.38 10.07 -11.65
N ARG A 80 -8.51 10.93 -10.63
CA ARG A 80 -8.01 12.31 -10.68
C ARG A 80 -6.50 12.38 -10.87
N ILE A 81 -5.75 11.61 -10.08
CA ILE A 81 -4.29 11.56 -10.18
C ILE A 81 -3.86 10.94 -11.52
N TYR A 82 -4.54 9.88 -11.97
CA TYR A 82 -4.26 9.28 -13.27
C TYR A 82 -4.49 10.27 -14.42
N GLU A 83 -5.63 10.98 -14.45
CA GLU A 83 -5.93 11.98 -15.48
C GLU A 83 -4.88 13.09 -15.52
N ARG A 84 -4.35 13.48 -14.36
CA ARG A 84 -3.27 14.47 -14.27
C ARG A 84 -1.92 13.94 -14.77
N LEU A 85 -1.58 12.69 -14.45
CA LEU A 85 -0.26 12.14 -14.73
C LEU A 85 -0.14 11.46 -16.09
N ASN A 86 -1.22 10.84 -16.60
CA ASN A 86 -1.17 10.03 -17.80
C ASN A 86 -0.62 10.79 -19.03
N PRO A 87 -1.03 12.05 -19.33
CA PRO A 87 -0.46 12.78 -20.47
C PRO A 87 1.05 13.00 -20.35
N VAL A 88 1.55 13.24 -19.12
CA VAL A 88 2.98 13.42 -18.84
C VAL A 88 3.72 12.10 -19.02
N LEU A 89 3.18 11.00 -18.48
CA LEU A 89 3.78 9.68 -18.58
C LEU A 89 3.79 9.16 -20.03
N GLU A 90 2.73 9.41 -20.80
CA GLU A 90 2.67 9.09 -22.24
C GLU A 90 3.71 9.87 -23.03
N THR A 91 3.91 11.16 -22.71
CA THR A 91 4.98 11.98 -23.34
C THR A 91 6.38 11.43 -23.01
N MET A 92 6.54 10.80 -21.84
CA MET A 92 7.77 10.09 -21.45
C MET A 92 7.90 8.70 -22.09
N GLY A 93 6.93 8.26 -22.89
CA GLY A 93 6.92 6.94 -23.53
C GLY A 93 6.57 5.79 -22.59
N LEU A 94 5.99 6.08 -21.42
CA LEU A 94 5.65 5.07 -20.42
C LEU A 94 4.25 4.51 -20.64
N ILE A 95 4.14 3.20 -20.50
CA ILE A 95 2.85 2.51 -20.56
C ILE A 95 2.24 2.51 -19.17
N THR A 96 0.98 2.96 -19.09
CA THR A 96 0.23 2.98 -17.85
C THR A 96 -1.01 2.08 -17.95
N TYR A 97 -1.33 1.41 -16.84
CA TYR A 97 -2.53 0.60 -16.70
C TYR A 97 -3.36 1.14 -15.55
N LYS A 98 -4.65 1.42 -15.78
CA LYS A 98 -5.57 1.88 -14.75
C LYS A 98 -6.65 0.84 -14.49
N GLN A 99 -6.83 0.46 -13.23
CA GLN A 99 -7.93 -0.41 -12.83
C GLN A 99 -9.30 0.25 -13.07
N GLY A 100 -10.27 -0.52 -13.55
CA GLY A 100 -11.64 -0.04 -13.82
C GLY A 100 -11.77 0.70 -15.15
N LYS A 101 -10.76 0.63 -16.01
CA LYS A 101 -10.80 1.05 -17.42
C LYS A 101 -11.15 -0.17 -18.30
N ASP A 102 -10.27 -0.53 -19.24
CA ASP A 102 -10.58 -1.50 -20.29
C ASP A 102 -10.11 -2.93 -19.97
N LEU A 103 -9.15 -3.09 -19.06
CA LEU A 103 -8.50 -4.36 -18.77
C LEU A 103 -8.97 -4.95 -17.44
N SER A 104 -9.15 -6.28 -17.43
CA SER A 104 -9.28 -7.01 -16.16
C SER A 104 -7.98 -6.96 -15.37
N ARG A 105 -8.07 -7.14 -14.04
CA ARG A 105 -6.90 -7.22 -13.15
C ARG A 105 -5.87 -8.23 -13.64
N HIS A 106 -6.30 -9.40 -14.10
CA HIS A 106 -5.39 -10.43 -14.62
C HIS A 106 -4.64 -9.93 -15.86
N GLN A 107 -5.35 -9.36 -16.83
CA GLN A 107 -4.75 -8.85 -18.06
C GLN A 107 -3.77 -7.70 -17.79
N MET A 108 -4.10 -6.79 -16.86
CA MET A 108 -3.18 -5.72 -16.46
C MET A 108 -1.85 -6.28 -15.92
N LEU A 109 -1.92 -7.30 -15.07
CA LEU A 109 -0.74 -7.92 -14.47
C LEU A 109 0.10 -8.68 -15.49
N GLU A 110 -0.55 -9.40 -16.39
CA GLU A 110 0.11 -10.13 -17.46
C GLU A 110 0.85 -9.16 -18.40
N GLN A 111 0.19 -8.08 -18.84
CA GLN A 111 0.81 -7.08 -19.69
C GLN A 111 1.96 -6.35 -18.97
N PHE A 112 1.78 -5.97 -17.71
CA PHE A 112 2.83 -5.36 -16.90
C PHE A 112 4.09 -6.24 -16.80
N LYS A 113 3.92 -7.53 -16.54
CA LYS A 113 5.03 -8.49 -16.52
C LYS A 113 5.73 -8.58 -17.88
N ASN A 114 4.96 -8.74 -18.95
CA ASN A 114 5.50 -8.86 -20.30
C ASN A 114 6.30 -7.61 -20.72
N GLN A 115 5.84 -6.40 -20.34
CA GLN A 115 6.57 -5.16 -20.59
C GLN A 115 7.96 -5.17 -19.95
N SER A 116 8.04 -5.60 -18.70
CA SER A 116 9.32 -5.65 -17.98
C SER A 116 10.22 -6.78 -18.48
N ASP A 117 9.69 -8.00 -18.57
CA ASP A 117 10.48 -9.21 -18.83
C ASP A 117 10.90 -9.34 -20.30
N THR A 118 10.05 -8.90 -21.24
CA THR A 118 10.27 -9.11 -22.68
C THR A 118 10.83 -7.87 -23.37
N LEU A 119 10.36 -6.68 -22.97
CA LEU A 119 10.73 -5.43 -23.63
C LEU A 119 11.76 -4.63 -22.83
N GLY A 120 12.04 -5.01 -21.58
CA GLY A 120 12.93 -4.28 -20.68
C GLY A 120 12.40 -2.90 -20.29
N MET A 121 11.13 -2.61 -20.59
CA MET A 121 10.51 -1.30 -20.40
C MET A 121 9.79 -1.21 -19.06
N GLY A 122 9.83 -0.03 -18.44
CA GLY A 122 9.02 0.28 -17.27
C GLY A 122 7.55 0.43 -17.64
N SER A 123 6.67 0.02 -16.75
CA SER A 123 5.24 0.30 -16.86
C SER A 123 4.65 0.54 -15.48
N VAL A 124 3.55 1.28 -15.41
CA VAL A 124 2.97 1.71 -14.13
C VAL A 124 1.53 1.22 -14.02
N ILE A 125 1.22 0.53 -12.93
CA ILE A 125 -0.16 0.21 -12.57
C ILE A 125 -0.71 1.21 -11.57
N PHE A 126 -1.84 1.81 -11.91
CA PHE A 126 -2.71 2.54 -11.00
C PHE A 126 -3.84 1.62 -10.55
N GLY A 127 -3.80 1.22 -9.28
CA GLY A 127 -4.72 0.22 -8.71
C GLY A 127 -5.35 0.68 -7.40
N ALA A 128 -6.61 0.33 -7.21
CA ALA A 128 -7.36 0.53 -5.96
C ALA A 128 -7.62 -0.84 -5.28
N ASP A 129 -8.68 -0.95 -4.46
CA ASP A 129 -9.05 -2.09 -3.60
C ASP A 129 -8.54 -3.49 -4.02
N SER A 130 -8.83 -3.94 -5.25
CA SER A 130 -8.46 -5.30 -5.70
C SER A 130 -6.95 -5.47 -5.97
N PHE A 131 -6.23 -4.38 -6.17
CA PHE A 131 -4.79 -4.31 -6.22
C PHE A 131 -4.16 -4.15 -4.84
N TRP A 132 -4.90 -4.30 -3.73
CA TRP A 132 -4.29 -4.50 -2.41
C TRP A 132 -4.13 -5.98 -2.05
N GLN A 133 -4.95 -6.86 -2.63
CA GLN A 133 -4.97 -8.29 -2.29
C GLN A 133 -4.73 -9.20 -3.51
N GLY A 134 -4.10 -10.37 -3.29
CA GLY A 134 -4.08 -11.47 -4.28
C GLY A 134 -3.40 -11.17 -5.62
N VAL A 135 -2.40 -10.28 -5.65
CA VAL A 135 -1.56 -10.01 -6.82
C VAL A 135 -0.17 -10.54 -6.56
N ASP A 136 0.38 -11.24 -7.55
CA ASP A 136 1.70 -11.82 -7.50
C ASP A 136 2.50 -11.38 -8.73
N VAL A 137 3.48 -10.51 -8.53
CA VAL A 137 4.43 -10.07 -9.54
C VAL A 137 5.84 -10.32 -9.02
N PRO A 138 6.36 -11.54 -9.19
CA PRO A 138 7.73 -11.84 -8.78
C PRO A 138 8.75 -11.24 -9.74
N GLY A 139 9.95 -10.95 -9.22
CA GLY A 139 11.10 -10.57 -10.02
C GLY A 139 11.21 -9.07 -10.30
N PRO A 140 12.05 -8.68 -11.27
CA PRO A 140 12.44 -7.28 -11.49
C PRO A 140 11.31 -6.43 -12.09
N ALA A 141 10.13 -7.01 -12.32
CA ALA A 141 8.97 -6.31 -12.86
C ALA A 141 8.38 -5.29 -11.87
N LEU A 142 8.54 -5.47 -10.56
CA LEU A 142 8.04 -4.55 -9.55
C LEU A 142 9.15 -4.10 -8.59
N GLU A 143 9.62 -2.87 -8.75
CA GLU A 143 10.67 -2.29 -7.91
C GLU A 143 10.16 -1.13 -7.04
N ASN A 144 8.90 -0.73 -7.22
CA ASN A 144 8.33 0.42 -6.52
C ASN A 144 6.86 0.22 -6.18
N VAL A 145 6.55 0.35 -4.89
CA VAL A 145 5.17 0.36 -4.41
C VAL A 145 4.89 1.71 -3.77
N ILE A 146 4.08 2.52 -4.43
CA ILE A 146 3.65 3.83 -3.93
C ILE A 146 2.25 3.70 -3.35
N ILE A 147 2.12 3.92 -2.04
CA ILE A 147 0.86 3.92 -1.31
C ILE A 147 0.46 5.37 -1.08
N THR A 148 -0.64 5.79 -1.70
CA THR A 148 -1.05 7.20 -1.60
C THR A 148 -1.62 7.56 -0.24
N LYS A 149 -2.38 6.64 0.38
CA LYS A 149 -3.06 6.86 1.66
C LYS A 149 -3.02 5.60 2.51
N LEU A 150 -2.99 5.75 3.83
CA LEU A 150 -3.12 4.62 4.75
C LEU A 150 -4.44 3.87 4.49
N PRO A 151 -4.42 2.53 4.34
CA PRO A 151 -5.53 1.74 3.82
C PRO A 151 -6.58 1.41 4.89
N PHE A 152 -7.11 2.44 5.56
CA PHE A 152 -8.22 2.27 6.49
C PHE A 152 -9.45 1.68 5.79
N PRO A 153 -10.10 0.66 6.37
CA PRO A 153 -11.30 0.08 5.77
C PRO A 153 -12.46 1.09 5.79
N VAL A 154 -13.30 1.05 4.77
CA VAL A 154 -14.60 1.69 4.79
C VAL A 154 -15.61 0.66 5.30
N PRO A 155 -16.32 0.91 6.41
CA PRO A 155 -17.32 -0.02 6.93
C PRO A 155 -18.58 0.10 6.08
N THR A 156 -18.69 -0.72 5.03
CA THR A 156 -19.86 -0.72 4.12
C THR A 156 -20.78 -1.91 4.35
N SER A 157 -20.43 -2.81 5.25
CA SER A 157 -21.21 -4.01 5.57
C SER A 157 -22.00 -3.79 6.86
N PRO A 158 -23.31 -4.10 6.89
CA PRO A 158 -24.12 -4.01 8.10
C PRO A 158 -23.54 -4.78 9.29
N LEU A 159 -22.86 -5.90 9.02
CA LEU A 159 -22.21 -6.69 10.07
C LEU A 159 -21.01 -5.96 10.69
N VAL A 160 -20.24 -5.25 9.87
CA VAL A 160 -19.10 -4.46 10.33
C VAL A 160 -19.58 -3.25 11.13
N GLU A 161 -20.62 -2.57 10.64
CA GLU A 161 -21.25 -1.44 11.34
C GLU A 161 -21.77 -1.87 12.71
N ALA A 162 -22.50 -2.99 12.80
CA ALA A 162 -23.01 -3.51 14.07
C ALA A 162 -21.89 -3.85 15.07
N LYS A 163 -20.75 -4.38 14.59
CA LYS A 163 -19.58 -4.65 15.44
C LYS A 163 -18.94 -3.37 15.98
N ILE A 164 -18.81 -2.36 15.13
CA ILE A 164 -18.29 -1.04 15.53
C ILE A 164 -19.21 -0.42 16.58
N GLU A 165 -20.52 -0.43 16.34
CA GLU A 165 -21.51 0.09 17.28
C GLU A 165 -21.48 -0.65 18.62
N GLN A 166 -21.33 -1.98 18.60
CA GLN A 166 -21.19 -2.76 19.84
C GLN A 166 -19.93 -2.37 20.63
N MET A 167 -18.78 -2.23 19.96
CA MET A 167 -17.54 -1.79 20.60
C MET A 167 -17.74 -0.44 21.31
N GLU A 168 -18.31 0.53 20.59
CA GLU A 168 -18.55 1.87 21.10
C GLU A 168 -19.53 1.88 22.27
N ARG A 169 -20.61 1.10 22.20
CA ARG A 169 -21.57 0.92 23.33
C ARG A 169 -20.92 0.34 24.57
N THR A 170 -19.89 -0.50 24.41
CA THR A 170 -19.13 -1.08 25.53
C THR A 170 -17.94 -0.22 25.99
N GLY A 171 -17.79 0.99 25.44
CA GLY A 171 -16.69 1.90 25.78
C GLY A 171 -15.34 1.52 25.16
N ILE A 172 -15.32 0.61 24.19
CA ILE A 172 -14.13 0.20 23.45
C ILE A 172 -13.96 1.12 22.24
N ASP A 173 -12.79 1.74 22.12
CA ASP A 173 -12.44 2.58 20.96
C ASP A 173 -12.35 1.71 19.69
N SER A 174 -13.32 1.86 18.79
CA SER A 174 -13.40 1.12 17.52
C SER A 174 -12.25 1.47 16.56
N PHE A 175 -11.75 2.71 16.60
CA PHE A 175 -10.62 3.15 15.80
C PHE A 175 -9.35 2.38 16.17
N ILE A 176 -9.09 2.25 17.47
CA ILE A 176 -7.92 1.53 17.99
C ILE A 176 -8.05 0.02 17.81
N ASN A 177 -9.23 -0.54 18.09
CA ASN A 177 -9.40 -1.99 18.20
C ASN A 177 -9.87 -2.67 16.91
N TYR A 178 -10.34 -1.91 15.91
CA TYR A 178 -10.78 -2.46 14.62
C TYR A 178 -10.06 -1.81 13.44
N PHE A 179 -10.13 -0.47 13.31
CA PHE A 179 -9.63 0.22 12.12
C PHE A 179 -8.11 0.17 11.97
N ILE A 180 -7.35 0.43 13.04
CA ILE A 180 -5.88 0.34 13.00
C ILE A 180 -5.42 -1.08 12.65
N PRO A 181 -5.87 -2.17 13.33
CA PRO A 181 -5.47 -3.52 12.98
C PRO A 181 -5.80 -3.92 11.54
N GLU A 182 -7.00 -3.60 11.05
CA GLU A 182 -7.39 -3.88 9.67
C GLU A 182 -6.51 -3.13 8.65
N ALA A 183 -6.24 -1.84 8.91
CA ALA A 183 -5.37 -1.04 8.06
C ALA A 183 -3.92 -1.56 8.07
N VAL A 184 -3.42 -2.00 9.22
CA VAL A 184 -2.09 -2.62 9.36
C VAL A 184 -1.99 -3.91 8.55
N ILE A 185 -3.00 -4.79 8.64
CA ILE A 185 -3.04 -6.03 7.85
C ILE A 185 -3.02 -5.72 6.34
N ARG A 186 -3.84 -4.76 5.89
CA ARG A 186 -3.86 -4.33 4.49
C ARG A 186 -2.54 -3.71 4.05
N LEU A 187 -1.91 -2.90 4.89
CA LEU A 187 -0.59 -2.32 4.60
C LEU A 187 0.46 -3.40 4.41
N ARG A 188 0.52 -4.40 5.31
CA ARG A 188 1.44 -5.53 5.21
C ARG A 188 1.24 -6.33 3.92
N GLN A 189 -0.03 -6.51 3.49
CA GLN A 189 -0.34 -7.15 2.20
C GLN A 189 0.15 -6.33 1.01
N GLY A 190 0.02 -5.00 1.06
CA GLY A 190 0.58 -4.09 0.06
C GLY A 190 2.12 -4.15 0.01
N PHE A 191 2.76 -4.10 1.18
CA PHE A 191 4.22 -4.12 1.34
C PHE A 191 4.84 -5.44 0.85
N GLY A 192 4.21 -6.59 1.17
CA GLY A 192 4.67 -7.92 0.76
C GLY A 192 4.57 -8.20 -0.75
N ARG A 193 4.11 -7.24 -1.57
CA ARG A 193 4.15 -7.34 -3.03
C ARG A 193 5.52 -7.08 -3.60
N LEU A 194 6.32 -6.26 -2.93
CA LEU A 194 7.60 -5.80 -3.47
C LEU A 194 8.66 -6.92 -3.46
N ILE A 195 8.70 -7.74 -2.40
CA ILE A 195 9.71 -8.78 -2.22
C ILE A 195 9.06 -10.17 -2.27
N ARG A 196 9.37 -10.93 -3.31
CA ARG A 196 8.92 -12.32 -3.53
C ARG A 196 10.08 -13.31 -3.66
N THR A 197 11.25 -12.83 -4.04
CA THR A 197 12.48 -13.63 -4.14
C THR A 197 13.59 -13.03 -3.27
N ARG A 198 14.67 -13.80 -3.05
CA ARG A 198 15.84 -13.34 -2.28
C ARG A 198 16.67 -12.27 -3.01
N THR A 199 16.42 -12.07 -4.30
CA THR A 199 17.15 -11.12 -5.14
C THR A 199 16.36 -9.85 -5.43
N ASP A 200 15.05 -9.85 -5.16
CA ASP A 200 14.21 -8.67 -5.38
C ASP A 200 14.72 -7.50 -4.55
N LYS A 201 14.68 -6.30 -5.13
CA LYS A 201 15.00 -5.05 -4.45
C LYS A 201 14.03 -3.98 -4.89
N GLY A 202 13.78 -3.02 -4.02
CA GLY A 202 12.98 -1.88 -4.41
C GLY A 202 12.68 -0.91 -3.28
N ILE A 203 11.72 -0.06 -3.55
CA ILE A 203 11.28 0.97 -2.61
C ILE A 203 9.78 0.86 -2.34
N VAL A 204 9.40 1.19 -1.12
CA VAL A 204 8.02 1.47 -0.76
C VAL A 204 7.92 2.94 -0.41
N VAL A 205 6.93 3.63 -0.95
CA VAL A 205 6.71 5.05 -0.69
C VAL A 205 5.33 5.21 -0.07
N ILE A 206 5.22 5.85 1.09
CA ILE A 206 3.93 6.17 1.71
C ILE A 206 3.74 7.68 1.69
N LEU A 207 2.79 8.15 0.89
CA LEU A 207 2.48 9.58 0.70
C LEU A 207 1.44 10.11 1.70
N ASP A 208 1.40 9.52 2.89
CA ASP A 208 0.45 9.86 3.95
C ASP A 208 1.23 10.21 5.21
N ASN A 209 1.33 11.52 5.51
CA ASN A 209 2.13 11.99 6.64
C ASN A 209 1.60 11.51 7.99
N ARG A 210 0.35 11.01 8.07
CA ARG A 210 -0.25 10.51 9.32
C ARG A 210 0.51 9.33 9.90
N ILE A 211 1.25 8.58 9.08
CA ILE A 211 2.16 7.53 9.57
C ILE A 211 3.29 8.08 10.46
N ILE A 212 3.66 9.36 10.29
CA ILE A 212 4.65 10.05 11.11
C ILE A 212 3.98 10.93 12.16
N THR A 213 2.95 11.70 11.77
CA THR A 213 2.40 12.79 12.59
C THR A 213 1.39 12.31 13.63
N ARG A 214 0.76 11.14 13.43
CA ARG A 214 -0.25 10.61 14.36
C ARG A 214 0.37 9.53 15.24
N GLN A 215 -0.06 9.48 16.50
CA GLN A 215 0.45 8.51 17.48
C GLN A 215 0.26 7.06 17.02
N TYR A 216 -0.82 6.77 16.28
CA TYR A 216 -1.07 5.44 15.75
C TYR A 216 -0.11 5.03 14.62
N GLY A 217 0.61 5.97 14.02
CA GLY A 217 1.56 5.71 12.95
C GLY A 217 2.62 4.67 13.33
N ARG A 218 3.01 4.64 14.61
CA ARG A 218 3.92 3.62 15.16
C ARG A 218 3.43 2.19 14.92
N PHE A 219 2.12 1.92 14.99
CA PHE A 219 1.57 0.59 14.80
C PHE A 219 1.78 0.11 13.36
N PHE A 220 1.75 1.03 12.39
CA PHE A 220 2.07 0.70 11.01
C PHE A 220 3.56 0.39 10.86
N LEU A 221 4.45 1.26 11.36
CA LEU A 221 5.90 1.08 11.24
C LEU A 221 6.40 -0.20 11.94
N GLU A 222 5.93 -0.46 13.16
CA GLU A 222 6.29 -1.66 13.93
C GLU A 222 5.75 -2.96 13.32
N SER A 223 4.72 -2.87 12.47
CA SER A 223 4.13 -4.03 11.79
C SER A 223 4.86 -4.45 10.52
N LEU A 224 5.66 -3.55 9.95
CA LEU A 224 6.45 -3.80 8.75
C LEU A 224 7.74 -4.56 9.12
N PRO A 225 8.28 -5.37 8.19
CA PRO A 225 9.62 -5.92 8.36
C PRO A 225 10.67 -4.82 8.55
N GLU A 226 11.75 -5.14 9.25
CA GLU A 226 12.88 -4.22 9.43
C GLU A 226 13.49 -3.86 8.06
N CYS A 227 13.43 -2.58 7.71
CA CYS A 227 13.91 -2.02 6.46
C CYS A 227 14.48 -0.62 6.69
N GLU A 228 15.29 -0.12 5.77
CA GLU A 228 15.84 1.24 5.85
C GLU A 228 14.70 2.26 5.68
N ILE A 229 14.47 3.11 6.70
CA ILE A 229 13.44 4.16 6.65
C ILE A 229 14.09 5.50 6.33
N ILE A 230 13.67 6.12 5.22
CA ILE A 230 14.10 7.45 4.79
C ILE A 230 12.93 8.41 4.95
N ILE A 231 13.10 9.42 5.79
CA ILE A 231 12.10 10.46 6.01
C ILE A 231 12.53 11.71 5.27
N GLU A 232 11.78 12.08 4.25
CA GLU A 232 11.95 13.33 3.53
C GLU A 232 11.19 14.47 4.21
N GLU A 233 11.78 15.67 4.16
CA GLU A 233 11.18 16.90 4.65
C GLU A 233 10.15 17.47 3.68
#